data_AF-A0A3M0KTH7-F1
#
_entry.id   AF-A0A3M0KTH7-F1
#
_cell.length_a   1.000
_cell.length_b   1.000
_cell.length_c   1.000
_cell.angle_alpha   90.00
_cell.angle_beta   90.00
_cell.angle_gamma   90.00
#
_symmetry.space_group_name_H-M   'P 1'
#
loop_
_entity.id
_entity.type
_entity.pdbx_description
1 polymer ?
#
loop_
_entity_poly.entity_id
_entity_poly.type
_entity_poly.pdbx_seq_one_letter_code
_entity_poly.pdbx_strand_id
1 'polypeptide(L)'
;MVHQRNYDIVAITETWWDDSRSWSTALDGYKLFRRDRKGRRGGGVALYIRGVLDVIGIETNDDEVESLWVKIKGKANKTDILLGVCYRPPNQDEEVDNLFYKQLNNVSGSSALVLVGDFNLPDICWELNTAEKTAI
;
A
#
# COMPACT_ATOMS: atom_id res chain seq x y z
N MET A 1 14.83 -12.83 -6.61
CA MET A 1 13.97 -13.46 -5.58
C MET A 1 12.48 -13.40 -5.96
N VAL A 2 11.92 -12.23 -6.31
CA VAL A 2 10.52 -12.13 -6.80
C VAL A 2 10.32 -12.83 -8.15
N HIS A 3 11.21 -12.64 -9.13
CA HIS A 3 11.10 -13.29 -10.45
C HIS A 3 11.12 -14.82 -10.45
N GLN A 4 11.64 -15.44 -9.38
CA GLN A 4 11.72 -16.90 -9.28
C GLN A 4 10.41 -17.54 -8.81
N ARG A 5 9.44 -16.72 -8.38
CA ARG A 5 8.14 -17.17 -7.90
C ARG A 5 7.05 -16.39 -8.65
N ASN A 6 6.10 -17.12 -9.22
CA ASN A 6 5.02 -16.56 -10.03
C ASN A 6 3.93 -15.94 -9.15
N TYR A 7 4.26 -14.85 -8.45
CA TYR A 7 3.32 -14.14 -7.58
C TYR A 7 2.30 -13.35 -8.41
N ASP A 8 1.07 -13.27 -7.93
CA ASP A 8 0.04 -12.49 -8.61
C ASP A 8 0.16 -11.00 -8.28
N ILE A 9 0.58 -10.70 -7.05
CA ILE A 9 0.67 -9.38 -6.44
C ILE A 9 1.94 -9.35 -5.59
N VAL A 10 2.69 -8.25 -5.68
CA VAL A 10 3.83 -7.95 -4.81
C VAL A 10 3.65 -6.53 -4.28
N ALA A 11 3.54 -6.41 -2.96
CA ALA A 11 3.51 -5.12 -2.27
C ALA A 11 4.88 -4.84 -1.67
N ILE A 12 5.36 -3.62 -1.85
CA ILE A 12 6.66 -3.15 -1.35
C ILE A 12 6.42 -1.87 -0.57
N THR A 13 6.92 -1.82 0.66
CA THR A 13 7.08 -0.62 1.46
C THR A 13 8.54 -0.20 1.47
N GLU A 14 8.81 1.06 1.79
CA GLU A 14 10.16 1.62 1.82
C GLU A 14 10.93 1.44 0.49
N THR A 15 10.29 1.81 -0.62
CA THR A 15 10.93 1.71 -1.95
C THR A 15 12.17 2.60 -2.05
N TRP A 16 12.15 3.75 -1.35
CA TRP A 16 13.19 4.78 -1.38
C TRP A 16 13.50 5.26 -2.81
N TRP A 17 12.48 5.24 -3.67
CA TRP A 17 12.58 5.70 -5.04
C TRP A 17 12.24 7.18 -5.17
N ASP A 18 12.72 7.77 -6.25
CA ASP A 18 12.39 9.12 -6.71
C ASP A 18 12.24 9.11 -8.25
N ASP A 19 11.93 10.27 -8.83
CA ASP A 19 11.75 10.43 -10.27
C ASP A 19 13.02 10.16 -11.09
N SER A 20 14.20 10.17 -10.46
CA SER A 20 15.48 9.95 -11.16
C SER A 20 15.76 8.48 -11.50
N ARG A 21 14.99 7.54 -10.95
CA ARG A 21 15.23 6.08 -11.05
C ARG A 21 14.09 5.28 -11.71
N SER A 22 13.28 5.91 -12.56
CA SER A 22 12.12 5.27 -13.22
C SER A 22 12.46 4.02 -14.05
N TRP A 23 13.62 3.96 -14.71
CA TRP A 23 13.92 2.92 -15.70
C TRP A 23 14.25 1.54 -15.09
N SER A 24 14.69 1.48 -13.84
CA SER A 24 15.09 0.23 -13.19
C SER A 24 13.95 -0.46 -12.42
N THR A 25 12.74 0.10 -12.45
CA THR A 25 11.58 -0.42 -11.69
C THR A 25 10.63 -1.22 -12.57
N ALA A 26 10.95 -1.49 -13.83
CA ALA A 26 10.12 -2.34 -14.68
C ALA A 26 10.25 -3.81 -14.26
N LEU A 27 9.12 -4.51 -14.20
CA LEU A 27 9.05 -5.94 -13.92
C LEU A 27 8.23 -6.63 -15.01
N ASP A 28 8.88 -7.46 -15.82
CA ASP A 28 8.27 -8.09 -16.98
C ASP A 28 7.01 -8.88 -16.61
N GLY A 29 5.91 -8.60 -17.32
CA GLY A 29 4.61 -9.22 -17.08
C GLY A 29 3.81 -8.63 -15.92
N TYR A 30 4.26 -7.54 -15.30
CA TYR A 30 3.54 -6.84 -14.22
C TYR A 30 3.24 -5.39 -14.58
N LYS A 31 2.12 -4.90 -14.07
CA LYS A 31 1.75 -3.49 -14.01
C LYS A 31 2.29 -2.93 -12.69
N LEU A 32 2.97 -1.79 -12.74
CA LEU A 32 3.49 -1.09 -11.57
C LEU A 32 2.58 0.08 -11.19
N PHE A 33 2.20 0.14 -9.93
CA PHE A 33 1.64 1.32 -9.26
C PHE A 33 2.61 1.74 -8.16
N ARG A 34 2.94 3.03 -8.05
CA ARG A 34 3.86 3.52 -7.01
C ARG A 34 3.44 4.89 -6.49
N ARG A 35 3.79 5.16 -5.24
CA ARG A 35 3.71 6.48 -4.60
C ARG A 35 5.04 6.67 -3.91
N ASP A 36 5.82 7.62 -4.41
CA ASP A 36 7.11 7.96 -3.86
C ASP A 36 6.97 9.08 -2.85
N ARG A 37 7.80 9.06 -1.82
CA ARG A 37 7.83 10.14 -0.84
C ARG A 37 8.51 11.36 -1.45
N LYS A 38 7.85 12.52 -1.38
CA LYS A 38 8.41 13.80 -1.84
C LYS A 38 9.22 14.47 -0.74
N GLY A 39 10.32 15.13 -1.13
CA GLY A 39 11.04 16.09 -0.27
C GLY A 39 11.86 15.51 0.90
N ARG A 40 11.90 14.19 1.10
CA ARG A 40 12.72 13.52 2.13
C ARG A 40 13.25 12.19 1.61
N ARG A 41 14.35 11.72 2.19
CA ARG A 41 14.89 10.38 1.95
C ARG A 41 14.11 9.34 2.74
N GLY A 42 13.87 8.18 2.14
CA GLY A 42 13.20 7.05 2.77
C GLY A 42 11.68 7.08 2.62
N GLY A 43 11.03 5.94 2.82
CA GLY A 43 9.58 5.77 2.58
C GLY A 43 9.26 5.38 1.13
N GLY A 44 8.01 5.62 0.74
CA GLY A 44 7.44 5.23 -0.55
C GLY A 44 6.90 3.81 -0.55
N VAL A 45 5.88 3.58 -1.39
CA VAL A 45 5.20 2.30 -1.55
C VAL A 45 5.03 1.94 -3.02
N ALA A 46 4.96 0.65 -3.32
CA ALA A 46 4.70 0.14 -4.66
C ALA A 46 3.89 -1.15 -4.66
N LEU A 47 3.11 -1.33 -5.73
CA LEU A 47 2.41 -2.56 -6.08
C LEU A 47 2.84 -3.00 -7.47
N TYR A 48 3.37 -4.21 -7.57
CA TYR A 48 3.48 -4.94 -8.84
C TYR A 48 2.33 -5.94 -8.93
N ILE A 49 1.54 -5.85 -10.01
CA ILE A 49 0.37 -6.69 -10.22
C ILE A 49 0.48 -7.39 -11.55
N ARG A 50 0.34 -8.72 -11.57
CA ARG A 50 0.48 -9.50 -12.81
C ARG A 50 -0.47 -9.00 -13.88
N GLY A 51 0.04 -8.75 -15.09
CA GLY A 51 -0.66 -8.03 -16.16
C GLY A 51 -1.93 -8.71 -16.66
N VAL A 52 -2.10 -10.00 -16.41
CA VAL A 52 -3.32 -10.79 -16.70
C VAL A 52 -4.52 -10.41 -15.82
N LEU A 53 -4.28 -9.68 -14.73
CA LEU A 53 -5.33 -9.17 -13.86
C LEU A 53 -5.84 -7.83 -14.40
N ASP A 54 -7.17 -7.69 -14.36
CA ASP A 54 -7.83 -6.43 -14.66
C ASP A 54 -7.86 -5.58 -13.40
N VAL A 55 -7.28 -4.39 -13.49
CA VAL A 55 -6.94 -3.55 -12.35
C VAL A 55 -7.12 -2.08 -12.69
N ILE A 56 -7.68 -1.33 -11.75
CA ILE A 56 -7.88 0.10 -11.83
C ILE A 56 -7.19 0.74 -10.62
N GLY A 57 -6.26 1.66 -10.87
CA GLY A 57 -5.67 2.49 -9.81
C GLY A 57 -6.70 3.46 -9.25
N ILE A 58 -6.67 3.70 -7.95
CA ILE A 58 -7.52 4.67 -7.28
C ILE A 58 -6.64 5.82 -6.82
N GLU A 59 -6.90 7.01 -7.37
CA GLU A 59 -6.22 8.22 -6.95
C GLU A 59 -6.77 8.68 -5.60
N THR A 60 -5.86 9.10 -4.71
CA THR A 60 -6.21 9.77 -3.45
C THR A 60 -5.62 11.18 -3.48
N ASN A 61 -6.38 12.15 -2.98
CA ASN A 61 -6.03 13.57 -3.07
C ASN A 61 -5.03 14.04 -2.00
N ASP A 62 -4.34 13.12 -1.34
CA ASP A 62 -3.48 13.41 -0.19
C ASP A 62 -2.12 12.76 -0.41
N ASP A 63 -1.08 13.61 -0.35
CA ASP A 63 0.32 13.27 -0.56
C ASP A 63 1.05 12.94 0.76
N GLU A 64 0.39 13.15 1.91
CA GLU A 64 0.98 12.93 3.25
C GLU A 64 0.93 11.44 3.63
N VAL A 65 -0.15 10.77 3.28
CA VAL A 65 -0.33 9.34 3.54
C VAL A 65 0.41 8.50 2.50
N GLU A 66 1.43 7.76 2.95
CA GLU A 66 2.20 6.83 2.14
C GLU A 66 1.43 5.50 1.88
N SER A 67 0.29 5.62 1.19
CA SER A 67 -0.56 4.50 0.78
C SER A 67 -0.81 4.45 -0.73
N LEU A 68 -1.21 3.29 -1.24
CA LEU A 68 -1.69 3.12 -2.61
C LEU A 68 -2.89 2.20 -2.62
N TRP A 69 -3.84 2.50 -3.49
CA TRP A 69 -5.08 1.75 -3.62
C TRP A 69 -5.33 1.36 -5.06
N VAL A 70 -5.69 0.09 -5.26
CA VAL A 70 -6.12 -0.43 -6.57
C VAL A 70 -7.34 -1.31 -6.38
N LYS A 71 -8.20 -1.36 -7.40
CA LYS A 71 -9.33 -2.28 -7.48
C LYS A 71 -9.03 -3.36 -8.50
N ILE A 72 -8.98 -4.61 -8.04
CA ILE A 72 -8.86 -5.79 -8.90
C ILE A 72 -10.27 -6.26 -9.24
N LYS A 73 -10.58 -6.35 -10.53
CA LYS A 73 -11.90 -6.75 -11.00
C LYS A 73 -12.15 -8.23 -10.80
N GLY A 74 -13.29 -8.55 -10.18
CA GLY A 74 -13.76 -9.91 -10.04
C GLY A 74 -14.10 -10.53 -11.40
N LYS A 75 -13.87 -11.84 -11.54
CA LYS A 75 -14.31 -12.61 -12.73
C LYS A 75 -15.54 -13.44 -12.39
N ALA A 76 -16.40 -13.67 -13.39
CA ALA A 76 -17.55 -14.58 -13.29
C ALA A 76 -18.43 -14.35 -12.04
N ASN A 77 -18.96 -13.13 -11.90
CA ASN A 77 -19.85 -12.69 -10.80
C ASN A 77 -19.21 -12.68 -9.40
N LYS A 78 -17.89 -12.81 -9.29
CA LYS A 78 -17.19 -12.56 -8.03
C LYS A 78 -17.10 -11.06 -7.76
N THR A 79 -17.14 -10.70 -6.48
CA THR A 79 -16.97 -9.31 -6.05
C THR A 79 -15.57 -8.79 -6.41
N ASP A 80 -15.47 -7.48 -6.61
CA ASP A 80 -14.20 -6.79 -6.77
C ASP A 80 -13.40 -6.85 -5.47
N ILE A 81 -12.07 -6.88 -5.59
CA ILE A 81 -11.15 -6.81 -4.45
C ILE A 81 -10.51 -5.41 -4.44
N LEU A 82 -10.66 -4.71 -3.33
CA LEU A 82 -9.85 -3.54 -3.03
C LEU A 82 -8.53 -3.99 -2.41
N LEU A 83 -7.42 -3.63 -3.03
CA LEU A 83 -6.08 -3.88 -2.50
C LEU A 83 -5.44 -2.54 -2.11
N GLY A 84 -5.03 -2.45 -0.85
CA GLY A 84 -4.24 -1.35 -0.32
C GLY A 84 -2.84 -1.80 0.11
N VAL A 85 -1.83 -0.99 -0.19
CA VAL A 85 -0.53 -1.04 0.51
C VAL A 85 -0.34 0.26 1.29
N CYS A 86 0.16 0.17 2.52
CA CYS A 86 0.44 1.32 3.36
C CYS A 86 1.81 1.20 4.03
N TYR A 87 2.53 2.31 4.13
CA TYR A 87 3.66 2.46 5.03
C TYR A 87 3.35 3.57 6.02
N ARG A 88 3.37 3.26 7.32
CA ARG A 88 3.28 4.26 8.39
C ARG A 88 4.70 4.46 8.95
N PRO A 89 5.31 5.64 8.79
CA PRO A 89 6.57 5.96 9.48
C PRO A 89 6.43 5.84 11.01
N PRO A 90 7.50 5.46 11.74
CA PRO A 90 7.41 5.20 13.18
C PRO A 90 6.97 6.41 13.99
N ASN A 91 7.34 7.61 13.53
CA ASN A 91 7.04 8.89 14.17
C ASN A 91 5.85 9.62 13.50
N GLN A 92 4.98 8.90 12.81
CA GLN A 92 3.78 9.50 12.21
C GLN A 92 2.82 9.98 13.31
N ASP A 93 2.28 11.17 13.13
CA ASP A 93 1.30 11.76 14.04
C ASP A 93 -0.12 11.22 13.80
N GLU A 94 -0.99 11.48 14.78
CA GLU A 94 -2.39 11.03 14.74
C GLU A 94 -3.21 11.74 13.65
N GLU A 95 -2.81 12.92 13.19
CA GLU A 95 -3.51 13.63 12.10
C GLU A 95 -3.35 12.89 10.77
N VAL A 96 -2.14 12.43 10.44
CA VAL A 96 -1.89 11.62 9.25
C VAL A 96 -2.54 10.23 9.36
N ASP A 97 -2.58 9.64 10.55
CA ASP A 97 -3.35 8.39 10.79
C ASP A 97 -4.85 8.60 10.48
N ASN A 98 -5.42 9.73 10.90
CA ASN A 98 -6.82 10.07 10.59
C ASN A 98 -7.06 10.32 9.09
N LEU A 99 -6.08 10.89 8.37
CA LEU A 99 -6.14 11.00 6.92
C LEU A 99 -6.16 9.62 6.25
N PHE A 100 -5.36 8.67 6.74
CA PHE A 100 -5.40 7.28 6.26
C PHE A 100 -6.76 6.63 6.52
N TYR A 101 -7.36 6.78 7.70
CA TYR A 101 -8.70 6.25 7.98
C TYR A 101 -9.77 6.87 7.07
N LYS A 102 -9.67 8.17 6.79
CA LYS A 102 -10.55 8.85 5.84
C LYS A 102 -10.38 8.28 4.42
N GLN A 103 -9.16 8.04 3.97
CA GLN A 103 -8.89 7.39 2.69
C GLN A 103 -9.53 5.99 2.65
N LEU A 104 -9.26 5.15 3.65
CA LEU A 104 -9.79 3.79 3.76
C LEU A 104 -11.33 3.75 3.70
N ASN A 105 -11.99 4.65 4.43
CA ASN A 105 -13.45 4.78 4.41
C ASN A 105 -13.98 5.18 3.03
N ASN A 106 -13.28 6.08 2.33
CA ASN A 106 -13.68 6.52 0.99
C ASN A 106 -13.54 5.43 -0.07
N VAL A 107 -12.54 4.53 0.07
CA VAL A 107 -12.25 3.52 -0.97
C VAL A 107 -12.92 2.17 -0.74
N SER A 108 -13.19 1.79 0.51
CA SER A 108 -13.60 0.42 0.89
C SER A 108 -14.92 -0.03 0.25
N GLY A 109 -15.96 0.82 0.29
CA GLY A 109 -17.28 0.51 -0.27
C GLY A 109 -17.79 -0.90 0.12
N SER A 110 -18.39 -1.63 -0.82
CA SER A 110 -18.81 -3.04 -0.63
C SER A 110 -17.81 -4.06 -1.21
N SER A 111 -16.56 -3.66 -1.43
CA SER A 111 -15.55 -4.56 -2.01
C SER A 111 -14.92 -5.44 -0.93
N ALA A 112 -14.42 -6.62 -1.30
CA ALA A 112 -13.56 -7.38 -0.38
C ALA A 112 -12.24 -6.61 -0.20
N LEU A 113 -11.82 -6.34 1.04
CA LEU A 113 -10.62 -5.57 1.33
C LEU A 113 -9.42 -6.48 1.64
N VAL A 114 -8.30 -6.23 0.96
CA VAL A 114 -6.97 -6.71 1.32
C VAL A 114 -6.12 -5.48 1.61
N LEU A 115 -5.66 -5.35 2.84
CA LEU A 115 -4.75 -4.28 3.25
C LEU A 115 -3.45 -4.92 3.74
N VAL A 116 -2.33 -4.49 3.18
CA VAL A 116 -0.99 -4.99 3.51
C VAL A 116 -0.03 -3.83 3.69
N GLY A 117 1.14 -4.11 4.23
CA GLY A 117 2.22 -3.15 4.35
C GLY A 117 2.88 -3.21 5.71
N ASP A 118 3.57 -2.14 6.05
CA ASP A 118 4.25 -1.97 7.32
C ASP A 118 3.58 -0.81 8.06
N PHE A 119 2.77 -1.19 9.05
CA PHE A 119 2.03 -0.25 9.87
C PHE A 119 2.89 0.35 10.98
N ASN A 120 4.06 -0.22 11.28
CA ASN A 120 5.00 0.30 12.27
C ASN A 120 4.31 0.83 13.55
N LEU A 121 3.48 -0.02 14.16
CA LEU A 121 2.76 0.26 15.39
C LEU A 121 3.49 -0.44 16.55
N PRO A 122 4.47 0.22 17.19
CA PRO A 122 5.29 -0.39 18.24
C PRO A 122 4.49 -0.74 19.49
N ASP A 123 3.34 -0.09 19.68
CA ASP A 123 2.45 -0.31 20.82
C ASP A 123 1.66 -1.63 20.75
N ILE A 124 1.69 -2.32 19.60
CA ILE A 124 1.02 -3.62 19.43
C ILE A 124 1.96 -4.74 19.86
N CYS A 125 1.57 -5.45 20.92
CA CYS A 125 2.18 -6.72 21.29
C CYS A 125 1.51 -7.87 20.51
N TRP A 126 2.15 -8.31 19.44
CA TRP A 126 1.62 -9.37 18.56
C TRP A 126 1.54 -10.75 19.24
N GLU A 127 2.39 -11.02 20.23
CA GLU A 127 2.36 -12.29 20.97
C GLU A 127 1.11 -12.39 21.85
N LEU A 128 0.72 -11.28 22.47
CA LEU A 128 -0.40 -11.22 23.40
C LEU A 128 -1.68 -10.70 22.75
N ASN A 129 -1.62 -10.23 21.50
CA ASN A 129 -2.70 -9.52 20.81
C ASN A 129 -3.24 -8.32 21.64
N THR A 130 -2.35 -7.59 22.31
CA THR A 130 -2.69 -6.39 23.09
C THR A 130 -2.11 -5.14 22.45
N ALA A 131 -2.71 -3.99 22.74
CA ALA A 131 -2.18 -2.69 22.36
C ALA A 131 -2.29 -1.73 23.56
N GLU A 132 -1.15 -1.20 24.03
CA GLU A 132 -1.12 -0.23 25.13
C GLU A 132 -0.55 1.08 24.59
N LYS A 133 -1.37 2.15 24.58
CA LYS A 133 -0.86 3.49 24.30
C LYS A 133 0.07 3.86 25.46
N THR A 134 1.37 3.84 25.23
CA THR A 134 2.30 4.45 26.18
C THR A 134 2.11 5.95 26.07
N ALA A 135 1.51 6.58 27.09
CA ALA A 135 1.48 8.04 27.15
C ALA A 135 2.92 8.55 27.28
N ILE A 136 3.42 9.19 26.22
CA ILE A 136 4.66 9.99 26.26
C ILE A 136 4.29 11.42 26.62
#